data_AF-A0A9D7BS68-F1
#
_entry.id   AF-A0A9D7BS68-F1
#
_cell.length_a   1.000
_cell.length_b   1.000
_cell.length_c   1.000
_cell.angle_alpha   90.00
_cell.angle_beta   90.00
_cell.angle_gamma   90.00
#
_symmetry.space_group_name_H-M   'P 1'
#
loop_
_entity.id
_entity.type
_entity.pdbx_description
1 polymer ?
#
loop_
_entity_poly.entity_id
_entity_poly.type
_entity_poly.pdbx_seq_one_letter_code
_entity_poly.pdbx_strand_id
1 'polypeptide(L)'
;MLLSARGEWDDAQRARALQLAAAVSDWNAFCDVAIRSFGACLAYRLLSTLDAGSVPPAILERMQQVSRMVAVRSLQIEGAMLDFTSGCLEPLGVRHAFFKGASLAHRYHSAPAARPSRDVDVLVDQSMAFAVVRQARQAGYIPVRPIGPGDRDLARWMKQETVYGMHSPNGVLIEIHHSLDHGDGVLDSHKMLGRAERIEFRGRSLPVLRTSDLFVYMCMHHTRHFWSHLHWYADLDAITAHPLFDLAEVRELAAGVRLGSTIEACLQLHEFARSADWPETLSLERTASEALLARSVECLEGGPAREVELRATRLSPDRAFAWQSSLSERAVLFVQRVRRRLVKQFRRITTGIARRMRARLKGGVYPHGDSGGSGGGRA
;
A
#
# COMPACT_ATOMS: atom_id res chain seq x y z
N MET A 1 -16.71 11.04 -9.24
CA MET A 1 -15.51 10.19 -9.19
C MET A 1 -15.54 9.20 -8.04
N LEU A 2 -15.70 9.63 -6.78
CA LEU A 2 -15.85 8.69 -5.65
C LEU A 2 -17.02 7.70 -5.84
N LEU A 3 -18.12 8.18 -6.45
CA LEU A 3 -19.27 7.35 -6.80
C LEU A 3 -18.92 6.18 -7.74
N SER A 4 -17.89 6.31 -8.58
CA SER A 4 -17.48 5.26 -9.52
C SER A 4 -16.39 4.33 -8.96
N ALA A 5 -15.99 4.48 -7.70
CA ALA A 5 -14.98 3.64 -7.05
C ALA A 5 -15.65 2.46 -6.34
N ARG A 6 -16.30 1.57 -7.10
CA ARG A 6 -17.01 0.37 -6.62
C ARG A 6 -17.25 -0.65 -7.72
N GLY A 7 -17.82 -1.80 -7.35
CA GLY A 7 -18.12 -2.89 -8.28
C GLY A 7 -19.35 -2.66 -9.15
N GLU A 8 -20.41 -2.08 -8.58
CA GLU A 8 -21.72 -1.89 -9.21
C GLU A 8 -22.45 -0.67 -8.64
N TRP A 9 -23.45 -0.18 -9.36
CA TRP A 9 -24.38 0.85 -8.90
C TRP A 9 -25.75 0.25 -8.65
N ASP A 10 -26.38 0.63 -7.54
CA ASP A 10 -27.84 0.53 -7.42
C ASP A 10 -28.53 1.61 -8.27
N ASP A 11 -29.86 1.56 -8.35
CA ASP A 11 -30.64 2.49 -9.19
C ASP A 11 -30.47 3.96 -8.78
N ALA A 12 -30.39 4.23 -7.47
CA ALA A 12 -30.21 5.58 -6.95
C ALA A 12 -28.82 6.13 -7.31
N GLN A 13 -27.79 5.29 -7.18
CA GLN A 13 -26.42 5.61 -7.55
C GLN A 13 -26.28 5.80 -9.07
N ARG A 14 -26.97 4.98 -9.89
CA ARG A 14 -26.97 5.16 -11.36
C ARG A 14 -27.61 6.49 -11.76
N ALA A 15 -28.76 6.82 -11.17
CA ALA A 15 -29.42 8.10 -11.40
C ALA A 15 -28.53 9.29 -10.97
N ARG A 16 -27.90 9.19 -9.80
CA ARG A 16 -26.96 10.21 -9.32
C ARG A 16 -25.72 10.33 -10.20
N ALA A 17 -25.20 9.20 -10.71
CA ALA A 17 -24.07 9.19 -11.63
C ALA A 17 -24.39 9.90 -12.94
N LEU A 18 -25.59 9.72 -13.51
CA LEU A 18 -26.04 10.43 -14.71
C LEU A 18 -26.07 11.95 -14.49
N GLN A 19 -26.63 12.40 -13.36
CA GLN A 19 -26.65 13.82 -13.00
C GLN A 19 -25.24 14.40 -12.85
N LEU A 20 -24.36 13.70 -12.13
CA LEU A 20 -22.99 14.14 -11.91
C LEU A 20 -22.14 14.10 -13.18
N ALA A 21 -22.37 13.14 -14.07
CA ALA A 21 -21.67 13.04 -15.35
C ALA A 21 -21.93 14.27 -16.24
N ALA A 22 -23.17 14.78 -16.25
CA ALA A 22 -23.52 16.01 -16.96
C ALA A 22 -22.83 17.27 -16.38
N ALA A 23 -22.42 17.24 -15.11
CA ALA A 23 -21.71 18.32 -14.45
C ALA A 23 -20.18 18.24 -14.57
N VAL A 24 -19.63 17.19 -15.20
CA VAL A 24 -18.18 17.07 -15.43
C VAL A 24 -17.75 18.06 -16.52
N SER A 25 -17.05 19.11 -16.12
CA SER A 25 -16.52 20.13 -17.03
C SER A 25 -15.29 19.70 -17.82
N ASP A 26 -14.45 18.82 -17.23
CA ASP A 26 -13.23 18.31 -17.85
C ASP A 26 -13.08 16.79 -17.62
N TRP A 27 -13.47 16.03 -18.64
CA TRP A 27 -13.33 14.58 -18.63
C TRP A 27 -11.88 14.09 -18.77
N ASN A 28 -10.97 14.90 -19.35
CA ASN A 28 -9.55 14.53 -19.41
C ASN A 28 -8.93 14.59 -18.02
N ALA A 29 -9.19 15.67 -17.28
CA ALA A 29 -8.78 15.78 -15.88
C ALA A 29 -9.38 14.65 -15.03
N PHE A 30 -10.67 14.32 -15.22
CA PHE A 30 -11.30 13.17 -14.57
C PHE A 30 -10.50 11.88 -14.84
N CYS A 31 -10.21 11.60 -16.10
CA CYS A 31 -9.49 10.39 -16.51
C CYS A 31 -8.07 10.36 -15.93
N ASP A 32 -7.35 11.49 -15.93
CA ASP A 32 -6.01 11.59 -15.33
C ASP A 32 -6.02 11.30 -13.84
N VAL A 33 -7.04 11.79 -13.11
CA VAL A 33 -7.18 11.49 -11.68
C VAL A 33 -7.49 10.02 -11.49
N ALA A 34 -8.44 9.48 -12.25
CA ALA A 34 -8.82 8.08 -12.15
C ALA A 34 -7.64 7.15 -12.43
N ILE A 35 -6.78 7.47 -13.40
CA ILE A 35 -5.58 6.67 -13.72
C ILE A 35 -4.57 6.72 -12.56
N ARG A 36 -4.14 7.91 -12.14
CA ARG A 36 -3.09 8.07 -11.11
C ARG A 36 -3.52 7.60 -9.71
N SER A 37 -4.83 7.58 -9.46
CA SER A 37 -5.43 7.11 -8.21
C SER A 37 -5.94 5.66 -8.31
N PHE A 38 -5.61 4.94 -9.39
CA PHE A 38 -5.97 3.53 -9.60
C PHE A 38 -7.48 3.23 -9.64
N GLY A 39 -8.31 4.21 -10.00
CA GLY A 39 -9.75 4.05 -10.17
C GLY A 39 -10.21 3.89 -11.62
N ALA A 40 -9.35 4.07 -12.62
CA ALA A 40 -9.76 4.09 -14.04
C ALA A 40 -10.48 2.82 -14.50
N CYS A 41 -10.05 1.64 -14.04
CA CYS A 41 -10.67 0.36 -14.42
C CYS A 41 -12.08 0.22 -13.85
N LEU A 42 -12.27 0.60 -12.58
CA LEU A 42 -13.57 0.60 -11.91
C LEU A 42 -14.50 1.64 -12.53
N ALA A 43 -13.98 2.85 -12.76
CA ALA A 43 -14.72 3.92 -13.41
C ALA A 43 -15.17 3.52 -14.82
N TYR A 44 -14.27 2.93 -15.63
CA TYR A 44 -14.61 2.43 -16.96
C TYR A 44 -15.77 1.43 -16.93
N ARG A 45 -15.72 0.44 -16.03
CA ARG A 45 -16.77 -0.59 -15.92
C ARG A 45 -18.14 -0.01 -15.65
N LEU A 46 -18.24 1.03 -14.83
CA LEU A 46 -19.51 1.65 -14.47
C LEU A 46 -19.94 2.69 -15.52
N LEU A 47 -19.05 3.60 -15.90
CA LEU A 47 -19.33 4.68 -16.84
C LEU A 47 -19.69 4.18 -18.24
N SER A 48 -19.15 3.02 -18.66
CA SER A 48 -19.51 2.40 -19.94
C SER A 48 -20.94 1.82 -19.98
N THR A 49 -21.63 1.73 -18.83
CA THR A 49 -23.04 1.29 -18.73
C THR A 49 -24.04 2.46 -18.75
N LEU A 50 -23.54 3.69 -18.78
CA LEU A 50 -24.39 4.87 -18.93
C LEU A 50 -24.83 5.04 -20.38
N ASP A 51 -25.92 5.79 -20.57
CA ASP A 51 -26.51 6.01 -21.88
C ASP A 51 -25.54 6.75 -22.81
N ALA A 52 -25.62 6.47 -24.11
CA ALA A 52 -24.74 7.07 -25.10
C ALA A 52 -24.77 8.61 -25.03
N GLY A 53 -23.58 9.22 -25.02
CA GLY A 53 -23.42 10.67 -24.88
C GLY A 53 -23.19 11.16 -23.45
N SER A 54 -23.44 10.32 -22.43
CA SER A 54 -23.18 10.68 -21.02
C SER A 54 -21.69 10.87 -20.72
N VAL A 55 -20.83 10.13 -21.43
CA VAL A 55 -19.37 10.20 -21.31
C VAL A 55 -18.78 10.27 -22.71
N PRO A 56 -17.82 11.17 -23.00
CA PRO A 56 -17.20 11.25 -24.31
C PRO A 56 -16.55 9.92 -24.73
N PRO A 57 -16.78 9.43 -25.96
CA PRO A 57 -16.26 8.12 -26.41
C PRO A 57 -14.74 7.97 -26.27
N ALA A 58 -13.98 9.03 -26.59
CA ALA A 58 -12.52 9.03 -26.47
C ALA A 58 -12.04 8.80 -25.01
N ILE A 59 -12.83 9.21 -24.02
CA ILE A 59 -12.51 9.04 -22.60
C ILE A 59 -12.74 7.60 -22.17
N LEU A 60 -13.84 6.99 -22.62
CA LEU A 60 -14.11 5.56 -22.40
C LEU A 60 -13.05 4.70 -23.08
N GLU A 61 -12.64 5.03 -24.30
CA GLU A 61 -11.57 4.32 -25.01
C GLU A 61 -10.23 4.41 -24.25
N ARG A 62 -9.86 5.60 -23.78
CA ARG A 62 -8.65 5.81 -22.98
C ARG A 62 -8.65 4.96 -21.71
N MET A 63 -9.76 4.93 -20.96
CA MET A 63 -9.85 4.09 -19.76
C MET A 63 -9.89 2.59 -20.10
N GLN A 64 -10.48 2.20 -21.23
CA GLN A 64 -10.46 0.82 -21.72
C GLN A 64 -9.03 0.36 -22.02
N GLN A 65 -8.22 1.18 -22.69
CA GLN A 65 -6.81 0.88 -22.99
C GLN A 65 -6.01 0.68 -21.70
N VAL A 66 -6.19 1.56 -20.71
CA VAL A 66 -5.59 1.39 -19.37
C VAL A 66 -6.04 0.10 -18.71
N SER A 67 -7.34 -0.23 -18.80
CA SER A 67 -7.91 -1.45 -18.20
C SER A 67 -7.31 -2.71 -18.81
N ARG A 68 -7.05 -2.74 -20.12
CA ARG A 68 -6.37 -3.86 -20.79
C ARG A 68 -4.94 -4.03 -20.28
N MET A 69 -4.18 -2.94 -20.15
CA MET A 69 -2.82 -2.99 -19.61
C MET A 69 -2.78 -3.47 -18.15
N VAL A 70 -3.71 -2.97 -17.33
CA VAL A 70 -3.85 -3.40 -15.93
C VAL A 70 -4.18 -4.87 -15.83
N ALA A 71 -5.11 -5.39 -16.65
CA ALA A 71 -5.47 -6.81 -16.64
C ALA A 71 -4.26 -7.71 -16.92
N VAL A 72 -3.43 -7.37 -17.92
CA VAL A 72 -2.19 -8.10 -18.21
C VAL A 72 -1.21 -8.03 -17.03
N ARG A 73 -1.04 -6.86 -16.42
CA ARG A 73 -0.16 -6.70 -15.25
C ARG A 73 -0.67 -7.49 -14.04
N SER A 74 -1.98 -7.55 -13.82
CA SER A 74 -2.59 -8.34 -12.76
C SER A 74 -2.26 -9.82 -12.90
N LEU A 75 -2.33 -10.38 -14.11
CA LEU A 75 -1.92 -11.78 -14.36
C LEU A 75 -0.45 -12.04 -14.01
N GLN A 76 0.45 -11.09 -14.30
CA GLN A 76 1.87 -11.20 -13.92
C GLN A 76 2.05 -11.19 -12.39
N ILE A 77 1.31 -10.34 -11.68
CA ILE A 77 1.34 -10.25 -10.22
C ILE A 77 0.79 -11.53 -9.58
N GLU A 78 -0.32 -12.05 -10.10
CA GLU A 78 -0.91 -13.31 -9.64
C GLU A 78 0.06 -14.49 -9.84
N GLY A 79 0.73 -14.56 -10.99
CA GLY A 79 1.77 -15.56 -11.25
C GLY A 79 2.94 -15.44 -10.26
N ALA A 80 3.49 -14.24 -10.07
CA ALA A 80 4.58 -14.01 -9.13
C ALA A 80 4.20 -14.35 -7.67
N MET A 81 2.94 -14.14 -7.28
CA MET A 81 2.41 -14.53 -5.98
C MET A 81 2.40 -16.06 -5.80
N LEU A 82 1.99 -16.82 -6.82
CA LEU A 82 2.03 -18.29 -6.82
C LEU A 82 3.45 -18.85 -6.83
N ASP A 83 4.34 -18.24 -7.61
CA ASP A 83 5.76 -18.60 -7.67
C ASP A 83 6.45 -18.34 -6.34
N PHE A 84 6.19 -17.19 -5.72
CA PHE A 84 6.72 -16.87 -4.40
C PHE A 84 6.20 -17.82 -3.33
N THR A 85 4.92 -18.18 -3.39
CA THR A 85 4.33 -19.19 -2.49
C THR A 85 5.06 -20.52 -2.60
N SER A 86 5.19 -21.05 -3.82
CA SER A 86 5.74 -22.39 -4.06
C SER A 86 7.26 -22.46 -3.88
N GLY A 87 7.99 -21.40 -4.25
CA GLY A 87 9.45 -21.36 -4.20
C GLY A 87 10.04 -20.82 -2.89
N CYS A 88 9.30 -20.00 -2.15
CA CYS A 88 9.83 -19.28 -0.98
C CYS A 88 9.09 -19.55 0.33
N LEU A 89 7.78 -19.84 0.31
CA LEU A 89 6.98 -19.99 1.53
C LEU A 89 6.76 -21.47 1.89
N GLU A 90 6.23 -22.26 0.96
CA GLU A 90 5.93 -23.68 1.16
C GLU A 90 7.16 -24.50 1.60
N PRO A 91 8.37 -24.34 0.99
CA PRO A 91 9.56 -25.10 1.40
C PRO A 91 10.02 -24.82 2.84
N LEU A 92 9.64 -23.67 3.40
CA LEU A 92 9.98 -23.28 4.77
C LEU A 92 8.90 -23.65 5.77
N GLY A 93 7.71 -24.09 5.32
CA GLY A 93 6.56 -24.33 6.19
C GLY A 93 6.14 -23.09 7.00
N VAL A 94 6.44 -21.88 6.51
CA VAL A 94 6.24 -20.64 7.26
C VAL A 94 4.75 -20.28 7.35
N ARG A 95 4.30 -19.89 8.54
CA ARG A 95 2.98 -19.28 8.72
C ARG A 95 2.98 -17.91 8.04
N HIS A 96 2.07 -17.71 7.10
CA HIS A 96 1.95 -16.48 6.32
C HIS A 96 0.50 -16.19 5.96
N ALA A 97 0.23 -14.95 5.55
CA ALA A 97 -1.04 -14.54 5.00
C ALA A 97 -0.84 -13.42 3.97
N PHE A 98 -1.47 -13.53 2.81
CA PHE A 98 -1.61 -12.43 1.88
C PHE A 98 -2.78 -11.54 2.30
N PHE A 99 -2.68 -10.24 2.08
CA PHE A 99 -3.66 -9.32 2.70
C PHE A 99 -4.06 -8.12 1.86
N LYS A 100 -3.55 -7.98 0.64
CA LYS A 100 -3.83 -6.84 -0.23
C LYS A 100 -3.78 -7.27 -1.69
N GLY A 101 -4.01 -6.30 -2.56
CA GLY A 101 -3.82 -6.45 -4.00
C GLY A 101 -4.64 -7.61 -4.56
N ALA A 102 -3.97 -8.55 -5.24
CA ALA A 102 -4.62 -9.67 -5.90
C ALA A 102 -5.45 -10.55 -4.93
N SER A 103 -4.92 -10.88 -3.75
CA SER A 103 -5.66 -11.70 -2.77
C SER A 103 -6.97 -11.05 -2.30
N LEU A 104 -6.95 -9.72 -2.11
CA LEU A 104 -8.14 -8.96 -1.76
C LEU A 104 -9.12 -8.89 -2.94
N ALA A 105 -8.61 -8.61 -4.14
CA ALA A 105 -9.40 -8.53 -5.35
C ALA A 105 -10.19 -9.83 -5.59
N HIS A 106 -9.53 -10.99 -5.52
CA HIS A 106 -10.18 -12.29 -5.70
C HIS A 106 -11.15 -12.64 -4.57
N ARG A 107 -10.90 -12.15 -3.36
CA ARG A 107 -11.76 -12.44 -2.21
C ARG A 107 -13.06 -11.65 -2.18
N TYR A 108 -13.03 -10.37 -2.59
CA TYR A 108 -14.16 -9.46 -2.36
C TYR A 108 -14.72 -8.80 -3.62
N HIS A 109 -13.92 -8.62 -4.68
CA HIS A 109 -14.38 -7.91 -5.89
C HIS A 109 -15.03 -8.88 -6.87
N SER A 110 -16.20 -8.49 -7.41
CA SER A 110 -16.92 -9.27 -8.44
C SER A 110 -16.13 -9.43 -9.75
N ALA A 111 -15.25 -8.48 -10.08
CA ALA A 111 -14.30 -8.60 -11.18
C ALA A 111 -12.88 -8.28 -10.69
N PRO A 112 -12.12 -9.28 -10.21
CA PRO A 112 -10.80 -9.07 -9.61
C PRO A 112 -9.82 -8.31 -10.51
N ALA A 113 -9.86 -8.54 -11.83
CA ALA A 113 -9.00 -7.87 -12.80
C ALA A 113 -9.21 -6.34 -12.88
N ALA A 114 -10.35 -5.82 -12.42
CA ALA A 114 -10.65 -4.39 -12.39
C ALA A 114 -10.06 -3.68 -11.17
N ARG A 115 -9.52 -4.41 -10.18
CA ARG A 115 -8.84 -3.88 -9.01
C ARG A 115 -7.33 -3.91 -9.26
N PRO A 116 -6.72 -2.84 -9.79
CA PRO A 116 -5.29 -2.80 -10.08
C PRO A 116 -4.44 -3.04 -8.83
N SER A 117 -3.32 -3.74 -8.97
CA SER A 117 -2.30 -3.94 -7.93
C SER A 117 -0.92 -3.62 -8.48
N ARG A 118 0.04 -3.28 -7.63
CA ARG A 118 1.43 -2.98 -8.05
C ARG A 118 2.44 -4.03 -7.60
N ASP A 119 2.11 -4.69 -6.51
CA ASP A 119 2.97 -5.51 -5.68
C ASP A 119 2.18 -6.70 -5.12
N VAL A 120 2.91 -7.63 -4.53
CA VAL A 120 2.39 -8.72 -3.72
C VAL A 120 2.75 -8.44 -2.27
N ASP A 121 1.74 -8.24 -1.43
CA ASP A 121 1.89 -8.05 0.01
C ASP A 121 1.70 -9.37 0.76
N VAL A 122 2.73 -9.80 1.49
CA VAL A 122 2.66 -11.01 2.33
C VAL A 122 3.15 -10.72 3.74
N LEU A 123 2.33 -11.09 4.72
CA LEU A 123 2.71 -11.08 6.13
C LEU A 123 3.27 -12.47 6.47
N VAL A 124 4.45 -12.51 7.07
CA VAL A 124 5.10 -13.76 7.52
C VAL A 124 5.39 -13.69 9.02
N ASP A 125 5.50 -14.85 9.65
CA ASP A 125 5.92 -14.93 11.05
C ASP A 125 7.28 -14.23 11.24
N GLN A 126 7.36 -13.32 12.21
CA GLN A 126 8.54 -12.50 12.45
C GLN A 126 9.80 -13.34 12.72
N SER A 127 9.65 -14.49 13.39
CA SER A 127 10.78 -15.38 13.67
C SER A 127 11.36 -16.01 12.40
N MET A 128 10.56 -16.13 11.35
CA MET A 128 10.92 -16.76 10.07
C MET A 128 11.24 -15.74 8.97
N ALA A 129 11.02 -14.44 9.19
CA ALA A 129 11.20 -13.41 8.17
C ALA A 129 12.61 -13.42 7.53
N PHE A 130 13.67 -13.63 8.32
CA PHE A 130 15.03 -13.75 7.78
C PHE A 130 15.19 -14.98 6.86
N ALA A 131 14.61 -16.12 7.26
CA ALA A 131 14.65 -17.33 6.44
C ALA A 131 13.93 -17.14 5.11
N VAL A 132 12.74 -16.51 5.12
CA VAL A 132 11.96 -16.21 3.91
C VAL A 132 12.74 -15.29 2.96
N VAL A 133 13.27 -14.18 3.47
CA VAL A 133 14.03 -13.23 2.64
C VAL A 133 15.30 -13.88 2.07
N ARG A 134 16.00 -14.71 2.87
CA ARG A 134 17.18 -15.46 2.41
C ARG A 134 16.81 -16.48 1.32
N GLN A 135 15.71 -17.22 1.50
CA GLN A 135 15.19 -18.16 0.50
C GLN A 135 14.82 -17.45 -0.79
N ALA A 136 14.10 -16.33 -0.71
CA ALA A 136 13.75 -15.51 -1.88
C ALA A 136 15.01 -15.08 -2.64
N ARG A 137 16.04 -14.61 -1.93
CA ARG A 137 17.33 -14.26 -2.55
C ARG A 137 17.98 -15.44 -3.26
N GLN A 138 17.98 -16.63 -2.65
CA GLN A 138 18.52 -17.84 -3.26
C GLN A 138 17.72 -18.28 -4.49
N ALA A 139 16.41 -18.03 -4.49
CA ALA A 139 15.51 -18.24 -5.63
C ALA A 139 15.62 -17.15 -6.73
N GLY A 140 16.60 -16.24 -6.64
CA GLY A 140 16.86 -15.22 -7.67
C GLY A 140 16.10 -13.90 -7.48
N TYR A 141 15.43 -13.71 -6.35
CA TYR A 141 14.78 -12.42 -6.06
C TYR A 141 15.83 -11.39 -5.62
N ILE A 142 15.67 -10.15 -6.08
CA ILE A 142 16.65 -9.08 -5.87
C ILE A 142 16.05 -8.01 -4.95
N PRO A 143 16.71 -7.63 -3.83
CA PRO A 143 16.24 -6.54 -2.99
C PRO A 143 16.09 -5.23 -3.77
N VAL A 144 15.02 -4.47 -3.51
CA VAL A 144 14.75 -3.16 -4.16
C VAL A 144 15.88 -2.14 -4.02
N ARG A 145 16.72 -2.30 -2.99
CA ARG A 145 17.95 -1.54 -2.80
C ARG A 145 19.14 -2.48 -2.93
N PRO A 146 20.18 -2.13 -3.71
CA PRO A 146 21.37 -2.95 -3.81
C PRO A 146 22.01 -3.21 -2.43
N ILE A 147 22.30 -4.47 -2.14
CA ILE A 147 23.00 -4.92 -0.92
C ILE A 147 24.15 -5.86 -1.29
N GLY A 148 25.12 -6.01 -0.37
CA GLY A 148 26.23 -6.94 -0.54
C GLY A 148 25.77 -8.41 -0.60
N PRO A 149 26.60 -9.33 -1.15
CA PRO A 149 26.21 -10.71 -1.48
C PRO A 149 25.92 -11.60 -0.25
N GLY A 150 26.40 -11.24 0.94
CA GLY A 150 26.35 -12.13 2.11
C GLY A 150 25.13 -11.96 3.02
N ASP A 151 24.86 -12.99 3.83
CA ASP A 151 23.82 -13.00 4.86
C ASP A 151 23.97 -11.87 5.89
N ARG A 152 25.21 -11.46 6.19
CA ARG A 152 25.48 -10.32 7.09
C ARG A 152 24.98 -9.00 6.51
N ASP A 153 25.08 -8.82 5.20
CA ASP A 153 24.55 -7.61 4.53
C ASP A 153 23.03 -7.66 4.46
N LEU A 154 22.46 -8.84 4.21
CA LEU A 154 21.02 -9.08 4.25
C LEU A 154 20.43 -8.74 5.63
N ALA A 155 21.01 -9.28 6.71
CA ALA A 155 20.59 -9.00 8.07
C ALA A 155 20.73 -7.51 8.43
N ARG A 156 21.77 -6.83 7.94
CA ARG A 156 21.94 -5.38 8.14
C ARG A 156 20.84 -4.58 7.44
N TRP A 157 20.52 -4.94 6.20
CA TRP A 157 19.46 -4.32 5.42
C TRP A 157 18.09 -4.50 6.09
N MET A 158 17.75 -5.72 6.51
CA MET A 158 16.50 -5.99 7.22
C MET A 158 16.35 -5.22 8.54
N LYS A 159 17.45 -4.90 9.24
CA LYS A 159 17.42 -4.05 10.44
C LYS A 159 17.14 -2.56 10.14
N GLN A 160 17.21 -2.16 8.87
CA GLN A 160 17.01 -0.79 8.41
C GLN A 160 15.65 -0.57 7.74
N GLU A 161 15.03 -1.63 7.24
CA GLU A 161 13.73 -1.59 6.59
C GLU A 161 12.62 -2.09 7.51
N THR A 162 11.42 -1.54 7.34
CA THR A 162 10.20 -2.04 8.01
C THR A 162 9.43 -3.05 7.16
N VAL A 163 9.70 -3.06 5.85
CA VAL A 163 9.11 -3.93 4.84
C VAL A 163 10.23 -4.38 3.92
N TYR A 164 10.32 -5.68 3.62
CA TYR A 164 11.40 -6.24 2.82
C TYR A 164 10.95 -6.38 1.37
N GLY A 165 11.15 -5.31 0.59
CA GLY A 165 10.84 -5.28 -0.84
C GLY A 165 11.85 -6.09 -1.67
N MET A 166 11.37 -7.05 -2.45
CA MET A 166 12.14 -7.95 -3.30
C MET A 166 11.52 -7.99 -4.70
N HIS A 167 12.27 -7.70 -5.76
CA HIS A 167 11.85 -7.95 -7.13
C HIS A 167 11.99 -9.43 -7.47
N SER A 168 10.91 -10.04 -7.94
CA SER A 168 10.93 -11.38 -8.53
C SER A 168 11.73 -11.42 -9.83
N PRO A 169 12.10 -12.62 -10.32
CA PRO A 169 12.75 -12.77 -11.62
C PRO A 169 11.97 -12.16 -12.80
N ASN A 170 10.64 -12.06 -12.70
CA ASN A 170 9.76 -11.42 -13.70
C ASN A 170 9.47 -9.93 -13.41
N GLY A 171 10.17 -9.30 -12.46
CA GLY A 171 10.09 -7.86 -12.18
C GLY A 171 8.85 -7.42 -11.39
N VAL A 172 8.10 -8.34 -10.79
CA VAL A 172 7.04 -8.02 -9.83
C VAL A 172 7.66 -7.72 -8.47
N LEU A 173 7.16 -6.70 -7.78
CA LEU A 173 7.59 -6.38 -6.42
C LEU A 173 6.84 -7.28 -5.42
N ILE A 174 7.58 -8.01 -4.60
CA ILE A 174 7.07 -8.71 -3.41
C ILE A 174 7.47 -7.89 -2.18
N GLU A 175 6.48 -7.44 -1.41
CA GLU A 175 6.67 -6.80 -0.12
C GLU A 175 6.46 -7.83 0.99
N ILE A 176 7.55 -8.23 1.65
CA ILE A 176 7.51 -9.18 2.77
C ILE A 176 7.44 -8.39 4.08
N HIS A 177 6.32 -8.53 4.77
CA HIS A 177 6.01 -7.88 6.04
C HIS A 177 6.19 -8.86 7.19
N HIS A 178 6.73 -8.40 8.31
CA HIS A 178 6.73 -9.15 9.58
C HIS A 178 5.87 -8.47 10.67
N SER A 179 5.35 -7.29 10.35
CA SER A 179 4.51 -6.45 11.19
C SER A 179 3.65 -5.59 10.25
N LEU A 180 2.38 -5.42 10.59
CA LEU A 180 1.48 -4.53 9.85
C LEU A 180 1.60 -3.07 10.31
N ASP A 181 2.11 -2.85 11.51
CA ASP A 181 2.35 -1.51 12.08
C ASP A 181 3.75 -1.01 11.77
N HIS A 182 3.89 0.32 11.69
CA HIS A 182 5.15 1.01 11.48
C HIS A 182 5.62 1.71 12.77
N GLY A 183 5.22 1.16 13.92
CA GLY A 183 5.81 1.42 15.23
C GLY A 183 4.84 1.86 16.32
N ASP A 184 3.53 1.92 16.04
CA ASP A 184 2.53 2.18 17.08
C ASP A 184 2.21 0.92 17.91
N GLY A 185 2.39 -0.29 17.34
CA GLY A 185 2.29 -1.57 18.06
C GLY A 185 0.87 -1.88 18.54
N VAL A 186 -0.12 -1.51 17.75
CA VAL A 186 -1.55 -1.70 18.01
C VAL A 186 -2.08 -3.02 17.42
N LEU A 187 -1.49 -3.51 16.31
CA LEU A 187 -1.86 -4.77 15.67
C LEU A 187 -0.90 -5.89 16.07
N ASP A 188 -1.46 -7.03 16.46
CA ASP A 188 -0.71 -8.25 16.79
C ASP A 188 -0.66 -9.17 15.57
N SER A 189 0.37 -8.99 14.73
CA SER A 189 0.56 -9.79 13.51
C SER A 189 0.66 -11.29 13.78
N HIS A 190 1.17 -11.73 14.94
CA HIS A 190 1.24 -13.15 15.27
C HIS A 190 -0.15 -13.73 15.52
N LYS A 191 -1.00 -13.03 16.28
CA LYS A 191 -2.41 -13.43 16.49
C LYS A 191 -3.20 -13.43 15.18
N MET A 192 -3.03 -12.39 14.35
CA MET A 192 -3.71 -12.29 13.06
C MET A 192 -3.33 -13.45 12.13
N LEU A 193 -2.04 -13.81 12.08
CA LEU A 193 -1.57 -15.00 11.34
C LEU A 193 -2.13 -16.31 11.91
N GLY A 194 -2.28 -16.40 13.24
CA GLY A 194 -2.83 -17.58 13.91
C GLY A 194 -4.31 -17.86 13.59
N ARG A 195 -5.04 -16.85 13.11
CA ARG A 195 -6.44 -16.96 12.69
C ARG A 195 -6.65 -16.60 11.21
N ALA A 196 -5.59 -16.73 10.41
CA ALA A 196 -5.67 -16.54 8.97
C ALA A 196 -6.67 -17.51 8.35
N GLU A 197 -7.42 -17.02 7.37
CA GLU A 197 -8.41 -17.79 6.62
C GLU A 197 -7.80 -18.21 5.28
N ARG A 198 -8.55 -18.96 4.47
CA ARG A 198 -8.08 -19.41 3.15
C ARG A 198 -9.06 -18.98 2.07
N ILE A 199 -8.53 -18.64 0.91
CA ILE A 199 -9.31 -18.43 -0.31
C ILE A 199 -8.87 -19.41 -1.40
N GLU A 200 -9.78 -19.69 -2.33
CA GLU A 200 -9.44 -20.25 -3.62
C GLU A 200 -8.85 -19.13 -4.48
N PHE A 201 -7.70 -19.37 -5.08
CA PHE A 201 -6.99 -18.40 -5.89
C PHE A 201 -6.27 -19.15 -7.02
N ARG A 202 -6.81 -19.08 -8.24
CA ARG A 202 -6.22 -19.66 -9.46
C ARG A 202 -5.88 -21.15 -9.32
N GLY A 203 -6.80 -21.93 -8.76
CA GLY A 203 -6.66 -23.36 -8.50
C GLY A 203 -5.85 -23.70 -7.25
N ARG A 204 -5.42 -22.71 -6.46
CA ARG A 204 -4.60 -22.90 -5.26
C ARG A 204 -5.32 -22.33 -4.05
N SER A 205 -5.24 -23.04 -2.94
CA SER A 205 -5.71 -22.51 -1.66
C SER A 205 -4.60 -21.65 -1.05
N LEU A 206 -4.85 -20.36 -0.82
CA LEU A 206 -3.86 -19.43 -0.25
C LEU A 206 -4.34 -18.88 1.10
N PRO A 207 -3.45 -18.75 2.10
CA PRO A 207 -3.80 -18.13 3.36
C PRO A 207 -3.89 -16.61 3.20
N VAL A 208 -4.93 -16.03 3.79
CA VAL A 208 -5.20 -14.59 3.80
C VAL A 208 -5.60 -14.12 5.19
N LEU A 209 -5.46 -12.82 5.46
CA LEU A 209 -5.97 -12.28 6.72
C LEU A 209 -7.49 -12.45 6.82
N ARG A 210 -7.95 -12.70 8.05
CA ARG A 210 -9.37 -12.74 8.38
C ARG A 210 -10.05 -11.45 7.97
N THR A 211 -11.30 -11.50 7.48
CA THR A 211 -12.00 -10.30 6.97
C THR A 211 -12.00 -9.13 7.95
N SER A 212 -12.35 -9.38 9.22
CA SER A 212 -12.41 -8.35 10.25
C SER A 212 -11.03 -7.75 10.61
N ASP A 213 -10.00 -8.59 10.62
CA ASP A 213 -8.59 -8.18 10.77
C ASP A 213 -8.12 -7.29 9.62
N LEU A 214 -8.40 -7.75 8.40
CA LEU A 214 -8.04 -7.05 7.18
C LEU A 214 -8.71 -5.68 7.15
N PHE A 215 -10.00 -5.61 7.46
CA PHE A 215 -10.76 -4.37 7.46
C PHE A 215 -10.17 -3.35 8.43
N VAL A 216 -9.89 -3.75 9.68
CA VAL A 216 -9.27 -2.86 10.68
C VAL A 216 -7.90 -2.37 10.22
N TYR A 217 -7.08 -3.27 9.69
CA TYR A 217 -5.77 -2.92 9.14
C TYR A 217 -5.89 -1.93 7.96
N MET A 218 -6.82 -2.15 7.04
CA MET A 218 -7.01 -1.31 5.86
C MET A 218 -7.47 0.09 6.23
N CYS A 219 -8.42 0.23 7.15
CA CYS A 219 -8.84 1.54 7.65
C CYS A 219 -7.68 2.33 8.25
N MET A 220 -6.83 1.68 9.06
CA MET A 220 -5.61 2.30 9.58
C MET A 220 -4.62 2.66 8.46
N HIS A 221 -4.34 1.72 7.56
CA HIS A 221 -3.38 1.88 6.48
C HIS A 221 -3.79 2.99 5.51
N HIS A 222 -5.02 3.00 5.01
CA HIS A 222 -5.49 4.02 4.06
C HIS A 222 -5.57 5.40 4.72
N THR A 223 -5.98 5.48 5.99
CA THR A 223 -6.05 6.74 6.73
C THR A 223 -4.68 7.39 6.89
N ARG A 224 -3.61 6.62 7.14
CA ARG A 224 -2.24 7.16 7.22
C ARG A 224 -1.72 7.69 5.87
N HIS A 225 -2.39 7.33 4.78
CA HIS A 225 -2.17 7.77 3.41
C HIS A 225 -3.30 8.68 2.92
N PHE A 226 -4.13 9.20 3.83
CA PHE A 226 -5.18 10.17 3.55
C PHE A 226 -6.19 9.73 2.50
N TRP A 227 -6.39 8.43 2.31
CA TRP A 227 -7.29 7.90 1.29
C TRP A 227 -7.02 8.47 -0.14
N SER A 228 -5.74 8.65 -0.50
CA SER A 228 -5.26 9.22 -1.77
C SER A 228 -5.50 8.39 -3.04
N HIS A 229 -6.09 7.18 -2.93
CA HIS A 229 -6.35 6.30 -4.07
C HIS A 229 -7.81 5.85 -4.11
N LEU A 230 -8.42 5.86 -5.30
CA LEU A 230 -9.82 5.48 -5.52
C LEU A 230 -10.06 3.98 -5.28
N HIS A 231 -9.10 3.12 -5.61
CA HIS A 231 -9.28 1.68 -5.37
C HIS A 231 -9.46 1.35 -3.88
N TRP A 232 -9.01 2.20 -2.96
CA TRP A 232 -9.25 2.03 -1.53
C TRP A 232 -10.72 2.17 -1.15
N TYR A 233 -11.43 3.10 -1.79
CA TYR A 233 -12.89 3.21 -1.63
C TYR A 233 -13.60 1.96 -2.17
N ALA A 234 -13.12 1.44 -3.30
CA ALA A 234 -13.69 0.24 -3.89
C ALA A 234 -13.42 -1.01 -3.06
N ASP A 235 -12.25 -1.11 -2.42
CA ASP A 235 -11.98 -2.19 -1.47
C ASP A 235 -12.90 -2.11 -0.25
N LEU A 236 -13.16 -0.90 0.24
CA LEU A 236 -14.08 -0.69 1.36
C LEU A 236 -15.50 -1.13 0.99
N ASP A 237 -16.00 -0.71 -0.17
CA ASP A 237 -17.30 -1.11 -0.70
C ASP A 237 -17.42 -2.62 -0.94
N ALA A 238 -16.39 -3.23 -1.55
CA ALA A 238 -16.38 -4.67 -1.82
C ALA A 238 -16.38 -5.49 -0.52
N ILE A 239 -15.63 -5.06 0.51
CA ILE A 239 -15.59 -5.77 1.78
C ILE A 239 -16.90 -5.58 2.55
N THR A 240 -17.45 -4.37 2.66
CA THR A 240 -18.69 -4.12 3.41
C THR A 240 -19.91 -4.80 2.81
N ALA A 241 -19.92 -5.03 1.49
CA ALA A 241 -20.96 -5.77 0.79
C ALA A 241 -20.81 -7.31 0.88
N HIS A 242 -19.66 -7.81 1.34
CA HIS A 242 -19.37 -9.24 1.31
C HIS A 242 -20.04 -9.99 2.49
N PRO A 243 -20.60 -11.20 2.31
CA PRO A 243 -21.27 -11.95 3.39
C PRO A 243 -20.39 -12.31 4.61
N LEU A 244 -19.07 -12.27 4.44
CA LEU A 244 -18.11 -12.52 5.55
C LEU A 244 -17.84 -11.28 6.40
N PHE A 245 -18.37 -10.12 6.02
CA PHE A 245 -18.19 -8.89 6.78
C PHE A 245 -19.15 -8.84 7.96
N ASP A 246 -18.57 -8.86 9.17
CA ASP A 246 -19.30 -8.68 10.42
C ASP A 246 -18.87 -7.37 11.07
N LEU A 247 -19.77 -6.38 11.04
CA LEU A 247 -19.52 -5.07 11.61
C LEU A 247 -19.36 -5.10 13.14
N ALA A 248 -20.06 -6.01 13.84
CA ALA A 248 -19.95 -6.14 15.28
C ALA A 248 -18.55 -6.66 15.65
N GLU A 249 -18.08 -7.68 14.92
CA GLU A 249 -16.72 -8.21 15.11
C GLU A 249 -15.65 -7.14 14.81
N VAL A 250 -15.79 -6.40 13.71
CA VAL A 250 -14.86 -5.31 13.35
C VAL A 250 -14.79 -4.26 14.46
N ARG A 251 -15.94 -3.85 15.02
CA ARG A 251 -16.00 -2.88 16.12
C ARG A 251 -15.36 -3.41 17.39
N GLU A 252 -15.58 -4.66 17.75
CA GLU A 252 -14.96 -5.30 18.91
C GLU A 252 -13.43 -5.34 18.76
N LEU A 253 -12.93 -5.79 17.61
CA LEU A 253 -11.50 -5.80 17.32
C LEU A 253 -10.89 -4.41 17.37
N ALA A 254 -11.54 -3.44 16.73
CA ALA A 254 -11.08 -2.06 16.68
C ALA A 254 -11.08 -1.40 18.07
N ALA A 255 -12.03 -1.72 18.93
CA ALA A 255 -12.03 -1.28 20.32
C ALA A 255 -10.81 -1.84 21.07
N GLY A 256 -10.51 -3.14 20.90
CA GLY A 256 -9.36 -3.82 21.52
C GLY A 256 -8.00 -3.24 21.11
N VAL A 257 -7.89 -2.65 19.92
CA VAL A 257 -6.65 -2.05 19.41
C VAL A 257 -6.68 -0.51 19.33
N ARG A 258 -7.72 0.13 19.90
CA ARG A 258 -7.91 1.59 19.94
C ARG A 258 -7.96 2.25 18.56
N LEU A 259 -8.56 1.55 17.59
CA LEU A 259 -8.84 2.05 16.24
C LEU A 259 -10.32 2.35 16.01
N GLY A 260 -11.18 2.24 17.03
CA GLY A 260 -12.63 2.46 16.91
C GLY A 260 -13.01 3.77 16.20
N SER A 261 -12.42 4.91 16.57
CA SER A 261 -12.69 6.19 15.89
C SER A 261 -12.24 6.21 14.42
N THR A 262 -11.18 5.46 14.09
CA THR A 262 -10.72 5.31 12.70
C THR A 262 -11.72 4.49 11.90
N ILE A 263 -12.27 3.42 12.47
CA ILE A 263 -13.29 2.60 11.82
C ILE A 263 -14.56 3.40 11.56
N GLU A 264 -15.10 4.09 12.56
CA GLU A 264 -16.33 4.87 12.38
C GLU A 264 -16.15 6.00 11.35
N ALA A 265 -15.00 6.68 11.35
CA ALA A 265 -14.70 7.70 10.35
C ALA A 265 -14.61 7.12 8.93
N CYS A 266 -14.06 5.91 8.76
CA CYS A 266 -13.98 5.24 7.46
C CYS A 266 -15.36 4.74 6.98
N LEU A 267 -16.21 4.24 7.87
CA LEU A 267 -17.58 3.84 7.53
C LEU A 267 -18.44 5.04 7.11
N GLN A 268 -18.25 6.21 7.75
CA GLN A 268 -18.91 7.44 7.30
C GLN A 268 -18.33 7.96 5.98
N LEU A 269 -17.01 7.87 5.78
CA LEU A 269 -16.38 8.18 4.49
C LEU A 269 -16.94 7.30 3.36
N HIS A 270 -17.19 6.02 3.66
CA HIS A 270 -17.84 5.10 2.74
C HIS A 270 -19.22 5.58 2.34
N GLU A 271 -20.02 6.03 3.31
CA GLU A 271 -21.38 6.55 3.06
C GLU A 271 -21.37 7.81 2.19
N PHE A 272 -20.46 8.76 2.45
CA PHE A 272 -20.26 9.93 1.59
C PHE A 272 -19.94 9.51 0.15
N ALA A 273 -19.03 8.55 -0.03
CA ALA A 273 -18.71 8.05 -1.35
C ALA A 273 -19.93 7.37 -2.01
N ARG A 274 -20.70 6.58 -1.25
CA ARG A 274 -21.87 5.81 -1.72
C ARG A 274 -23.01 6.68 -2.21
N SER A 275 -23.42 7.65 -1.40
CA SER A 275 -24.51 8.58 -1.69
C SER A 275 -24.11 9.70 -2.67
N ALA A 276 -22.82 10.00 -2.77
CA ALA A 276 -22.34 11.24 -3.37
C ALA A 276 -23.02 12.49 -2.78
N ASP A 277 -23.24 12.42 -1.46
CA ASP A 277 -23.77 13.47 -0.62
C ASP A 277 -22.77 13.77 0.50
N TRP A 278 -22.30 15.00 0.55
CA TRP A 278 -21.36 15.50 1.54
C TRP A 278 -21.47 17.02 1.62
N PRO A 279 -21.01 17.65 2.73
CA PRO A 279 -21.09 19.10 2.88
C PRO A 279 -20.41 19.85 1.74
N GLU A 280 -21.04 20.93 1.24
CA GLU A 280 -20.47 21.79 0.19
C GLU A 280 -19.09 22.33 0.59
N THR A 281 -18.91 22.63 1.88
CA THR A 281 -17.63 23.05 2.46
C THR A 281 -17.09 22.00 3.42
N LEU A 282 -16.05 21.29 2.97
CA LEU A 282 -15.32 20.30 3.76
C LEU A 282 -14.49 21.00 4.84
N SER A 283 -14.53 20.46 6.07
CA SER A 283 -13.79 20.99 7.22
C SER A 283 -12.90 19.93 7.85
N LEU A 284 -11.71 20.33 8.28
CA LEU A 284 -10.79 19.48 9.05
C LEU A 284 -11.14 19.39 10.55
N GLU A 285 -12.05 20.25 11.01
CA GLU A 285 -12.30 20.46 12.44
C GLU A 285 -13.70 20.01 12.88
N ARG A 286 -14.63 19.83 11.94
CA ARG A 286 -16.04 19.53 12.24
C ARG A 286 -16.24 18.09 12.71
N THR A 287 -15.88 17.12 11.87
CA THR A 287 -15.98 15.69 12.20
C THR A 287 -14.76 14.94 11.66
N ALA A 288 -14.51 13.74 12.21
CA ALA A 288 -13.40 12.89 11.77
C ALA A 288 -13.56 12.44 10.30
N SER A 289 -14.78 12.13 9.88
CA SER A 289 -15.11 11.69 8.52
C SER A 289 -15.01 12.82 7.51
N GLU A 290 -15.45 14.04 7.84
CA GLU A 290 -15.23 15.21 6.99
C GLU A 290 -13.75 15.56 6.87
N ALA A 291 -12.98 15.49 7.96
CA ALA A 291 -11.55 15.72 7.91
C ALA A 291 -10.83 14.69 7.01
N LEU A 292 -11.30 13.44 7.06
CA LEU A 292 -10.80 12.36 6.21
C LEU A 292 -11.15 12.60 4.74
N LEU A 293 -12.40 12.96 4.44
CA LEU A 293 -12.87 13.29 3.10
C LEU A 293 -12.12 14.50 2.52
N ALA A 294 -11.94 15.56 3.31
CA ALA A 294 -11.20 16.76 2.92
C ALA A 294 -9.77 16.43 2.49
N ARG A 295 -9.03 15.65 3.29
CA ARG A 295 -7.66 15.23 2.93
C ARG A 295 -7.63 14.27 1.75
N SER A 296 -8.65 13.44 1.59
CA SER A 296 -8.76 12.54 0.44
C SER A 296 -8.96 13.29 -0.86
N VAL A 297 -9.93 14.22 -0.90
CA VAL A 297 -10.17 15.08 -2.06
C VAL A 297 -8.92 15.87 -2.41
N GLU A 298 -8.28 16.50 -1.43
CA GLU A 298 -7.02 17.22 -1.60
C GLU A 298 -5.90 16.34 -2.19
N CYS A 299 -5.79 15.08 -1.76
CA CYS A 299 -4.82 14.13 -2.33
C CYS A 299 -5.18 13.67 -3.74
N LEU A 300 -6.46 13.45 -4.02
CA LEU A 300 -6.93 13.03 -5.35
C LEU A 300 -6.67 14.15 -6.38
N GLU A 301 -6.96 15.39 -6.01
CA GLU A 301 -6.70 16.58 -6.83
C GLU A 301 -5.20 16.82 -6.99
N GLY A 302 -4.45 16.93 -5.87
CA GLY A 302 -3.02 17.25 -5.87
C GLY A 302 -2.08 16.09 -6.24
N GLY A 303 -2.60 14.86 -6.34
CA GLY A 303 -1.86 13.67 -6.72
C GLY A 303 -0.79 13.22 -5.70
N PRO A 304 0.15 12.35 -6.12
CA PRO A 304 1.13 11.72 -5.22
C PRO A 304 2.04 12.71 -4.48
N ALA A 305 2.37 13.85 -5.11
CA ALA A 305 3.19 14.88 -4.48
C ALA A 305 2.49 15.47 -3.24
N ARG A 306 1.18 15.74 -3.35
CA ARG A 306 0.40 16.29 -2.24
C ARG A 306 0.29 15.31 -1.09
N GLU A 307 0.06 14.03 -1.36
CA GLU A 307 0.06 13.01 -0.31
C GLU A 307 1.42 12.99 0.43
N VAL A 308 2.54 13.05 -0.30
CA VAL A 308 3.88 13.07 0.29
C VAL A 308 4.10 14.28 1.20
N GLU A 309 3.64 15.46 0.79
CA GLU A 309 3.68 16.67 1.63
C GLU A 309 2.87 16.48 2.92
N LEU A 310 1.64 15.99 2.81
CA LEU A 310 0.77 15.76 3.96
C LEU A 310 1.31 14.70 4.92
N ARG A 311 2.12 13.75 4.46
CA ARG A 311 2.75 12.77 5.38
C ARG A 311 3.61 13.43 6.47
N ALA A 312 4.06 14.68 6.28
CA ALA A 312 4.79 15.46 7.28
C ALA A 312 3.89 15.95 8.43
N THR A 313 2.59 16.10 8.21
CA THR A 313 1.61 16.60 9.20
C THR A 313 1.06 15.51 10.10
N ARG A 314 1.29 14.24 9.76
CA ARG A 314 0.84 13.07 10.54
C ARG A 314 1.28 13.17 11.99
N LEU A 315 0.59 12.47 12.89
CA LEU A 315 0.93 12.36 14.32
C LEU A 315 1.94 11.24 14.59
N SER A 316 1.87 10.13 13.86
CA SER A 316 2.84 9.03 13.85
C SER A 316 2.94 8.45 12.43
N PRO A 317 3.83 7.47 12.16
CA PRO A 317 3.80 6.75 10.89
C PRO A 317 2.47 6.03 10.58
N ASP A 318 1.69 5.68 11.62
CA ASP A 318 0.43 4.96 11.50
C ASP A 318 -0.82 5.81 11.77
N ARG A 319 -0.67 7.00 12.38
CA ARG A 319 -1.79 7.94 12.67
C ARG A 319 -1.60 9.28 11.96
N ALA A 320 -2.52 9.58 11.06
CA ALA A 320 -2.53 10.83 10.29
C ALA A 320 -3.21 11.98 11.04
N PHE A 321 -4.23 11.71 11.84
CA PHE A 321 -5.08 12.73 12.46
C PHE A 321 -5.01 12.71 13.98
N ALA A 322 -5.23 13.87 14.60
CA ALA A 322 -5.24 13.99 16.06
C ALA A 322 -6.40 13.23 16.72
N TRP A 323 -7.55 13.14 16.06
CA TRP A 323 -8.74 12.43 16.56
C TRP A 323 -8.56 10.89 16.61
N GLN A 324 -7.49 10.36 15.99
CA GLN A 324 -7.11 8.93 16.10
C GLN A 324 -6.43 8.61 17.43
N SER A 325 -6.20 9.60 18.30
CA SER A 325 -5.45 9.43 19.54
C SER A 325 -6.04 10.22 20.69
N SER A 326 -6.01 9.63 21.89
CA SER A 326 -6.23 10.39 23.11
C SER A 326 -5.11 11.42 23.36
N LEU A 327 -5.30 12.32 24.33
CA LEU A 327 -4.24 13.26 24.74
C LEU A 327 -2.99 12.53 25.27
N SER A 328 -3.16 11.50 26.10
CA SER A 328 -2.05 10.73 26.66
C SER A 328 -1.28 9.96 25.58
N GLU A 329 -1.98 9.41 24.59
CA GLU A 329 -1.35 8.74 23.45
C GLU A 329 -0.55 9.71 22.59
N ARG A 330 -1.07 10.93 22.36
CA ARG A 330 -0.35 11.97 21.63
C ARG A 330 0.98 12.31 22.27
N ALA A 331 1.04 12.38 23.60
CA ALA A 331 2.29 12.60 24.33
C ALA A 331 3.29 11.45 24.09
N VAL A 332 2.84 10.19 24.16
CA VAL A 332 3.68 9.02 23.89
C VAL A 332 4.20 9.02 22.44
N LEU A 333 3.32 9.24 21.46
CA LEU A 333 3.68 9.27 20.04
C LEU A 333 4.64 10.43 19.72
N PHE A 334 4.49 11.57 20.39
CA PHE A 334 5.42 12.69 20.30
C PHE A 334 6.83 12.29 20.79
N VAL A 335 6.93 11.67 21.97
CA VAL A 335 8.22 11.19 22.51
C VAL A 335 8.85 10.17 21.56
N GLN A 336 8.07 9.21 21.06
CA GLN A 336 8.56 8.22 20.09
C GLN A 336 9.05 8.88 18.79
N ARG A 337 8.34 9.88 18.29
CA ARG A 337 8.73 10.65 17.09
C ARG A 337 10.06 11.35 17.29
N VAL A 338 10.26 12.02 18.43
CA VAL A 338 11.52 12.67 18.79
C VAL A 338 12.65 11.64 18.82
N ARG A 339 12.44 10.51 19.51
CA ARG A 339 13.42 9.40 19.58
C ARG A 339 13.78 8.87 18.19
N ARG A 340 12.79 8.63 17.32
CA ARG A 340 13.03 8.15 15.94
C ARG A 340 13.83 9.16 15.12
N ARG A 341 13.55 10.45 15.24
CA ARG A 341 14.31 11.52 14.56
C ARG A 341 15.77 11.53 15.01
N LEU A 342 16.02 11.47 16.33
CA LEU A 342 17.37 11.40 16.89
C LEU A 342 18.13 10.16 16.42
N VAL A 343 17.51 8.98 16.45
CA VAL A 343 18.11 7.74 15.95
C VAL A 343 18.44 7.85 14.46
N LYS A 344 17.53 8.40 13.65
CA LYS A 344 17.76 8.58 12.20
C LYS A 344 18.91 9.56 11.92
N GLN A 345 19.01 10.65 12.69
CA GLN A 345 20.10 11.61 12.59
C GLN A 345 21.43 10.99 13.00
N PHE A 346 21.48 10.28 14.12
CA PHE A 346 22.66 9.56 14.58
C PHE A 346 23.11 8.49 13.57
N ARG A 347 22.18 7.71 13.00
CA ARG A 347 22.46 6.73 11.94
C ARG A 347 23.03 7.39 10.68
N ARG A 348 22.51 8.55 10.27
CA ARG A 348 23.06 9.31 9.12
C ARG A 348 24.50 9.75 9.37
N ILE A 349 24.78 10.28 10.57
CA ILE A 349 26.14 10.72 10.96
C ILE A 349 27.10 9.53 10.97
N THR A 350 26.76 8.47 11.69
CA THR A 350 27.59 7.24 11.80
C THR A 350 27.83 6.56 10.45
N THR A 351 26.81 6.46 9.60
CA THR A 351 26.95 5.91 8.24
C THR A 351 27.85 6.81 7.38
N GLY A 352 27.72 8.14 7.51
CA GLY A 352 28.58 9.11 6.83
C GLY A 352 30.05 9.00 7.26
N ILE A 353 30.31 8.87 8.56
CA ILE A 353 31.65 8.66 9.12
C ILE A 353 32.23 7.33 8.62
N ALA A 354 31.48 6.23 8.71
CA ALA A 354 31.92 4.91 8.24
C ALA A 354 32.20 4.87 6.73
N ARG A 355 31.46 5.66 5.93
CA ARG A 355 31.73 5.81 4.49
C ARG A 355 33.03 6.58 4.23
N ARG A 356 33.27 7.67 4.96
CA ARG A 356 34.52 8.46 4.86
C ARG A 356 35.74 7.66 5.31
N MET A 357 35.63 6.88 6.39
CA MET A 357 36.71 6.00 6.87
C MET A 357 37.03 4.89 5.87
N ARG A 358 36.01 4.24 5.28
CA ARG A 358 36.23 3.23 4.22
C ARG A 358 36.84 3.80 2.95
N ALA A 359 36.48 5.04 2.58
CA ALA A 359 37.09 5.73 1.44
C ALA A 359 38.58 6.05 1.71
N ARG A 360 38.93 6.50 2.92
CA ARG A 360 40.34 6.71 3.32
C ARG A 360 41.15 5.41 3.34
N LEU A 361 40.58 4.31 3.83
CA LEU A 361 41.26 3.00 3.87
C LEU A 361 41.44 2.40 2.47
N LYS A 362 40.50 2.62 1.53
CA LYS A 362 40.64 2.19 0.12
C LYS A 362 41.56 3.10 -0.71
N GLY A 363 41.72 4.36 -0.32
CA GLY A 363 42.66 5.29 -0.96
C GLY A 363 44.10 5.21 -0.43
N GLY A 364 44.37 4.35 0.55
CA GLY A 364 45.69 4.19 1.19
C GLY A 364 46.53 3.03 0.65
N VAL A 365 46.10 2.36 -0.42
CA VAL A 365 46.89 1.29 -1.08
C VAL A 365 47.37 1.81 -2.43
N TYR A 366 48.51 2.52 -2.42
CA TYR A 366 49.39 2.66 -3.58
C TYR A 366 50.56 1.68 -3.39
N PRO A 367 50.95 0.90 -4.42
CA PRO A 367 52.12 0.03 -4.31
C PRO A 367 53.39 0.88 -4.37
N HIS A 368 54.28 0.66 -3.41
CA HIS A 368 55.69 1.05 -3.50
C HIS A 368 56.44 0.07 -4.40
N GLY A 369 57.37 0.61 -5.21
CA GLY A 369 58.38 -0.12 -5.99
C GLY A 369 58.25 0.22 -7.48
N ASP A 370 59.26 0.68 -8.20
CA ASP A 370 60.66 0.91 -7.87
C ASP A 370 61.26 1.83 -8.95
N SER A 371 62.28 2.58 -8.56
CA SER A 371 63.06 3.45 -9.44
C SER A 371 64.06 2.65 -10.29
N GLY A 372 64.18 2.96 -11.59
CA GLY A 372 65.33 2.52 -12.38
C GLY A 372 65.25 2.76 -13.90
N GLY A 373 66.00 3.75 -14.39
CA GLY A 373 66.85 3.58 -15.58
C GLY A 373 66.28 3.84 -16.99
N SER A 374 66.55 5.05 -17.50
CA SER A 374 67.15 5.37 -18.83
C SER A 374 66.69 4.67 -20.12
N GLY A 375 66.44 5.46 -21.17
CA GLY A 375 66.72 5.07 -22.56
C GLY A 375 65.94 5.87 -23.61
N GLY A 376 66.64 6.65 -24.42
CA GLY A 376 66.08 7.57 -25.42
C GLY A 376 65.37 6.95 -26.62
N GLY A 377 64.84 7.81 -27.50
CA GLY A 377 64.51 7.44 -28.88
C GLY A 377 63.37 8.24 -29.50
N ARG A 378 63.70 9.16 -30.40
CA ARG A 378 62.80 9.80 -31.37
C ARG A 378 62.11 8.77 -32.27
N ALA A 379 60.84 8.99 -32.58
CA ALA A 379 60.28 9.08 -33.94
C ALA A 379 58.79 9.45 -33.82
#